data_AF-A0A6I3LDT1-F1
#
_entry.id   AF-A0A6I3LDT1-F1
#
_cell.length_a   1.000
_cell.length_b   1.000
_cell.length_c   1.000
_cell.angle_alpha   90.00
_cell.angle_beta   90.00
_cell.angle_gamma   90.00
#
_symmetry.space_group_name_H-M   'P 1'
#
loop_
_entity.id
_entity.type
_entity.pdbx_description
1 polymer ?
#
loop_
_entity_poly.entity_id
_entity_poly.type
_entity_poly.pdbx_seq_one_letter_code
_entity_poly.pdbx_strand_id
1 'polypeptide(L)'
;MAGRKNLRAVEPGDQPVSARKLTVSEAAALGDHRALLVAMRERIAKTVSDADCPPRDLAALSRRLQDISKELEAIDLRAREEGADAFDVAEDEELDAAAF
;
A
#
# COMPACT_ATOMS: atom_id res chain seq x y z
N MET A 1 -4.75 -29.80 -8.69
CA MET A 1 -3.29 -29.72 -8.42
C MET A 1 -2.85 -28.27 -8.60
N ALA A 2 -2.81 -27.49 -7.52
CA ALA A 2 -2.32 -26.11 -7.59
C ALA A 2 -0.79 -26.15 -7.79
N GLY A 3 -0.31 -25.61 -8.91
CA GLY A 3 1.12 -25.54 -9.22
C GLY A 3 1.84 -24.73 -8.14
N ARG A 4 2.82 -25.33 -7.49
CA ARG A 4 3.65 -24.67 -6.48
C ARG A 4 4.41 -23.53 -7.17
N LYS A 5 4.17 -22.28 -6.75
CA LYS A 5 4.93 -21.13 -7.21
C LYS A 5 6.38 -21.34 -6.74
N ASN A 6 7.30 -21.55 -7.67
CA ASN A 6 8.69 -21.84 -7.35
C ASN A 6 9.33 -20.58 -6.73
N LEU A 7 9.55 -20.61 -5.43
CA LEU A 7 10.32 -19.58 -4.72
C LEU A 7 11.81 -19.81 -5.01
N ARG A 8 12.53 -18.75 -5.37
CA ARG A 8 13.99 -18.74 -5.58
C ARG A 8 14.65 -18.01 -4.40
N ALA A 9 15.85 -18.45 -4.02
CA ALA A 9 16.69 -17.72 -3.08
C ALA A 9 17.06 -16.32 -3.63
N VAL A 10 16.86 -15.28 -2.81
CA VAL A 10 17.20 -13.90 -3.13
C VAL A 10 18.72 -13.75 -3.15
N GLU A 11 19.27 -13.20 -4.23
CA GLU A 11 20.72 -12.97 -4.36
C GLU A 11 21.14 -11.58 -3.86
N PRO A 12 22.41 -11.37 -3.46
CA PRO A 12 22.92 -10.05 -3.09
C PRO A 12 22.85 -9.11 -4.29
N GLY A 13 21.82 -8.26 -4.34
CA GLY A 13 21.54 -7.34 -5.44
C GLY A 13 20.15 -7.45 -6.05
N ASP A 14 19.36 -8.48 -5.69
CA ASP A 14 17.96 -8.56 -6.08
C ASP A 14 17.17 -7.39 -5.47
N GLN A 15 16.58 -6.58 -6.35
CA GLN A 15 15.66 -5.53 -5.93
C GLN A 15 14.22 -6.04 -5.99
N PRO A 16 13.36 -5.66 -5.02
CA PRO A 16 11.96 -6.01 -5.07
C PRO A 16 11.36 -5.46 -6.36
N VAL A 17 10.75 -6.33 -7.16
CA VAL A 17 10.04 -5.92 -8.37
C VAL A 17 8.88 -5.05 -7.91
N SER A 18 8.99 -3.73 -8.06
CA SER A 18 7.92 -2.83 -7.63
C SER A 18 6.67 -3.17 -8.44
N ALA A 19 5.60 -3.58 -7.76
CA ALA A 19 4.33 -3.82 -8.44
C ALA A 19 3.94 -2.57 -9.21
N ARG A 20 3.66 -2.73 -10.51
CA ARG A 20 3.23 -1.63 -11.37
C ARG A 20 2.01 -0.97 -10.74
N LYS A 21 2.04 0.35 -10.54
CA LYS A 21 0.86 1.11 -10.11
C LYS A 21 -0.20 1.07 -11.21
N LEU A 22 -1.42 0.71 -10.84
CA LEU A 22 -2.55 0.71 -11.77
C LEU A 22 -3.01 2.14 -12.05
N THR A 23 -3.48 2.37 -13.28
CA THR A 23 -4.23 3.59 -13.60
C THR A 23 -5.62 3.55 -12.95
N VAL A 24 -6.29 4.70 -12.86
CA VAL A 24 -7.65 4.80 -12.30
C VAL A 24 -8.62 3.87 -13.04
N SER A 25 -8.53 3.83 -14.38
CA SER A 25 -9.37 2.99 -15.23
C SER A 25 -9.10 1.50 -15.02
N GLU A 26 -7.83 1.09 -14.91
CA GLU A 26 -7.47 -0.31 -14.69
C GLU A 26 -7.88 -0.78 -13.30
N ALA A 27 -7.62 0.02 -12.26
CA ALA A 27 -8.01 -0.30 -10.89
C ALA A 27 -9.53 -0.40 -10.74
N ALA A 28 -10.29 0.50 -11.38
CA ALA A 28 -11.75 0.45 -11.40
C ALA A 28 -12.27 -0.81 -12.12
N ALA A 29 -11.67 -1.18 -13.26
CA ALA A 29 -12.07 -2.37 -14.02
C ALA A 29 -11.80 -3.68 -13.25
N LEU A 30 -10.71 -3.72 -12.47
CA LEU A 30 -10.34 -4.87 -11.66
C LEU A 30 -11.11 -4.95 -10.33
N GLY A 31 -11.83 -3.89 -9.95
CA GLY A 31 -12.53 -3.83 -8.66
C GLY A 31 -11.60 -3.74 -7.44
N ASP A 32 -10.32 -3.39 -7.65
CA ASP A 32 -9.37 -3.22 -6.55
C ASP A 32 -9.55 -1.82 -5.94
N HIS A 33 -10.28 -1.77 -4.83
CA HIS A 33 -10.59 -0.53 -4.12
C HIS A 33 -9.33 0.20 -3.65
N ARG A 34 -8.35 -0.52 -3.11
CA ARG A 34 -7.11 0.08 -2.60
C ARG A 34 -6.31 0.68 -3.75
N ALA A 35 -6.14 -0.06 -4.84
CA ALA A 35 -5.42 0.44 -6.01
C ALA A 35 -6.14 1.64 -6.66
N LEU A 36 -7.48 1.64 -6.66
CA LEU A 36 -8.28 2.75 -7.16
C LEU A 36 -8.04 4.03 -6.36
N LEU A 37 -8.05 3.93 -5.02
CA LEU A 37 -7.75 5.05 -4.14
C LEU A 37 -6.33 5.57 -4.30
N VAL A 38 -5.33 4.68 -4.45
CA VAL A 38 -3.95 5.08 -4.72
C VAL A 38 -3.83 5.84 -6.04
N ALA A 39 -4.45 5.34 -7.11
CA ALA A 39 -4.42 5.98 -8.42
C ALA A 39 -5.12 7.35 -8.41
N MET A 40 -6.25 7.46 -7.70
CA MET A 40 -6.98 8.72 -7.51
C MET A 40 -6.18 9.73 -6.70
N ARG A 41 -5.51 9.29 -5.62
CA ARG A 41 -4.62 10.14 -4.80
C ARG A 41 -3.50 10.74 -5.65
N GLU A 42 -2.84 9.91 -6.46
CA GLU A 42 -1.74 10.36 -7.33
C GLU A 42 -2.23 11.39 -8.36
N ARG A 43 -3.39 11.15 -8.97
CA ARG A 43 -3.99 12.10 -9.90
C ARG A 43 -4.30 13.44 -9.25
N ILE A 44 -4.93 13.43 -8.07
CA ILE A 44 -5.29 14.66 -7.34
C ILE A 44 -4.03 15.40 -6.89
N ALA A 45 -3.04 14.70 -6.34
CA ALA A 45 -1.76 15.27 -5.92
C ALA A 45 -1.07 16.03 -7.06
N LYS A 46 -1.10 15.46 -8.28
CA LYS A 46 -0.59 16.14 -9.47
C LYS A 46 -1.37 17.42 -9.78
N THR A 47 -2.70 17.39 -9.74
CA THR A 47 -3.54 18.56 -10.04
C THR A 47 -3.38 19.67 -9.01
N VAL A 48 -3.29 19.36 -7.70
CA VAL A 48 -3.11 20.41 -6.67
C VAL A 48 -1.70 21.01 -6.66
N SER A 49 -0.72 20.30 -7.22
CA SER A 49 0.66 20.80 -7.37
C SER A 49 0.84 21.65 -8.63
N ASP A 50 -0.16 21.69 -9.51
CA ASP A 50 -0.15 22.50 -10.72
C ASP A 50 -0.41 23.98 -10.38
N ALA A 51 0.41 24.88 -10.92
CA ALA A 51 0.26 26.32 -10.71
C ALA A 51 -1.02 26.89 -11.34
N ASP A 52 -1.56 26.20 -12.35
CA ASP A 52 -2.81 26.59 -13.02
C ASP A 52 -4.07 26.08 -12.28
N CYS A 53 -3.92 25.41 -11.14
CA CYS A 53 -5.05 24.93 -10.34
C CYS A 53 -5.87 26.12 -9.77
N PRO A 54 -7.16 26.26 -10.13
CA PRO A 54 -7.98 27.35 -9.61
C PRO A 54 -8.11 27.28 -8.09
N PRO A 55 -8.02 28.40 -7.34
CA PRO A 55 -8.10 28.38 -5.87
C PRO A 55 -9.39 27.73 -5.32
N ARG A 56 -10.50 27.84 -6.06
CA ARG A 56 -11.78 27.19 -5.74
C ARG A 56 -11.65 25.66 -5.75
N ASP A 57 -10.98 25.12 -6.77
CA ASP A 57 -10.79 23.68 -6.92
C ASP A 57 -9.70 23.17 -5.97
N LEU A 58 -8.68 23.97 -5.71
CA LEU A 58 -7.59 23.66 -4.79
C LEU A 58 -8.12 23.28 -3.40
N ALA A 59 -9.06 24.06 -2.85
CA ALA A 59 -9.65 23.77 -1.54
C ALA A 59 -10.39 22.42 -1.53
N ALA A 60 -11.21 22.16 -2.56
CA ALA A 60 -11.97 20.91 -2.68
C ALA A 60 -11.07 19.69 -2.90
N LEU A 61 -10.07 19.81 -3.77
CA LEU A 61 -9.12 18.75 -4.09
C LEU A 61 -8.19 18.45 -2.90
N SER A 62 -7.76 19.46 -2.16
CA SER A 62 -6.96 19.28 -0.95
C SER A 62 -7.72 18.51 0.13
N ARG A 63 -9.02 18.81 0.31
CA ARG A 63 -9.87 18.05 1.23
C ARG A 63 -10.03 16.61 0.75
N ARG A 64 -10.32 16.40 -0.53
CA ARG A 64 -10.44 15.05 -1.10
C ARG A 64 -9.15 14.24 -0.95
N LEU A 65 -7.99 14.87 -1.07
CA LEU A 65 -6.69 14.23 -0.87
C LEU A 65 -6.50 13.74 0.58
N GLN A 66 -6.89 14.57 1.56
CA GLN A 66 -6.86 14.19 2.98
C GLN A 66 -7.81 13.02 3.26
N ASP A 67 -9.04 13.06 2.71
CA ASP A 67 -10.03 12.00 2.93
C ASP A 67 -9.55 10.66 2.34
N ILE A 68 -9.01 10.65 1.11
CA ILE A 68 -8.44 9.44 0.50
C ILE A 68 -7.24 8.91 1.31
N SER A 69 -6.39 9.79 1.85
CA SER A 69 -5.22 9.38 2.63
C SER A 69 -5.64 8.65 3.91
N LYS A 70 -6.64 9.18 4.63
CA LYS A 70 -7.21 8.53 5.81
C LYS A 70 -7.87 7.18 5.49
N GLU A 71 -8.56 7.08 4.36
CA GLU A 71 -9.19 5.83 3.94
C GLU A 71 -8.14 4.76 3.62
N LEU A 72 -7.05 5.14 2.95
CA LEU A 72 -5.92 4.24 2.70
C LEU A 72 -5.26 3.77 3.99
N GLU A 73 -5.02 4.68 4.95
CA GLU A 73 -4.50 4.32 6.27
C GLU A 73 -5.41 3.31 6.98
N ALA A 74 -6.73 3.50 6.92
CA ALA A 74 -7.68 2.56 7.51
C ALA A 74 -7.68 1.18 6.80
N ILE A 75 -7.52 1.15 5.47
CA ILE A 75 -7.38 -0.11 4.72
C ILE A 75 -6.08 -0.80 5.08
N ASP A 76 -4.97 -0.07 5.12
CA ASP A 76 -3.64 -0.60 5.44
C ASP A 76 -3.57 -1.10 6.88
N LEU A 77 -4.20 -0.40 7.82
CA LEU A 77 -4.33 -0.83 9.21
C LEU A 77 -5.13 -2.12 9.31
N ARG A 78 -6.32 -2.20 8.69
CA ARG A 78 -7.12 -3.44 8.69
C ARG A 78 -6.36 -4.61 8.07
N ALA A 79 -5.70 -4.39 6.93
CA ALA A 79 -4.91 -5.43 6.28
C ALA A 79 -3.73 -5.88 7.16
N ARG A 80 -3.14 -4.96 7.93
CA ARG A 80 -2.09 -5.28 8.89
C ARG A 80 -2.66 -6.06 10.07
N GLU A 81 -3.77 -5.66 10.66
CA GLU A 81 -4.41 -6.36 11.78
C GLU A 81 -4.85 -7.78 11.37
N GLU A 82 -5.50 -7.92 10.22
CA GLU A 82 -5.89 -9.23 9.64
C GLU A 82 -4.67 -10.11 9.29
N GLY A 83 -3.52 -9.49 8.97
CA GLY A 83 -2.26 -10.20 8.70
C GLY A 83 -1.37 -10.42 9.93
N ALA A 84 -1.51 -9.60 10.98
CA ALA A 84 -0.71 -9.63 12.21
C ALA A 84 -1.14 -10.78 13.12
N ASP A 85 -2.40 -11.21 13.05
CA ASP A 85 -2.85 -12.47 13.67
C ASP A 85 -2.05 -13.70 13.18
N ALA A 86 -1.33 -13.60 12.05
CA ALA A 86 -0.47 -14.66 11.53
C ALA A 86 1.02 -14.50 11.86
N PHE A 87 1.49 -13.37 12.40
CA PHE A 87 2.93 -13.08 12.59
C PHE A 87 3.33 -12.47 13.95
N ASP A 88 2.42 -11.96 14.78
CA ASP A 88 2.76 -11.35 16.08
C ASP A 88 2.67 -12.34 17.27
N VAL A 89 3.27 -13.53 17.11
CA VAL A 89 3.71 -14.36 18.27
C VAL A 89 5.13 -14.84 18.02
N ALA A 90 6.07 -13.91 18.05
CA ALA A 90 7.48 -14.19 18.26
C ALA A 90 8.08 -12.98 18.99
N GLU A 91 7.68 -12.78 20.24
CA GLU A 91 8.60 -12.19 21.20
C GLU A 91 9.70 -13.23 21.37
N ASP A 92 10.81 -13.06 20.65
CA ASP A 92 12.04 -13.83 20.84
C ASP A 92 12.52 -13.57 22.28
N GLU A 93 12.05 -14.37 23.23
CA GLU A 93 12.72 -14.53 24.52
C GLU A 93 14.12 -15.06 24.21
N GLU A 94 15.13 -14.24 24.47
CA GLU A 94 16.54 -14.59 24.35
C GLU A 94 16.79 -15.90 25.12
N LEU A 95 16.97 -17.00 24.37
CA LEU A 95 17.42 -18.28 24.91
C LEU A 95 18.77 -18.07 25.60
N ASP A 96 18.76 -17.98 26.93
CA ASP A 96 19.95 -17.86 27.75
C ASP A 96 20.83 -19.11 27.58
N ALA A 97 21.96 -18.91 26.90
CA ALA A 97 22.95 -19.94 26.62
C ALA A 97 23.64 -20.48 27.88
N ALA A 98 23.37 -19.94 29.07
CA ALA A 98 23.87 -20.47 30.34
C ALA A 98 23.15 -21.74 30.83
N ALA A 99 22.12 -22.22 30.12
CA ALA A 99 21.31 -23.38 30.52
C ALA A 99 21.66 -24.72 29.84
N PHE A 100 22.73 -24.79 29.02
CA PHE A 100 23.23 -26.03 28.41
C PHE A 100 24.63 -26.43 28.90
#